data_AF-A0A977KBY6-F1
#
_entry.id   AF-A0A977KBY6-F1
#
_cell.length_a   1.000
_cell.length_b   1.000
_cell.length_c   1.000
_cell.angle_alpha   90.00
_cell.angle_beta   90.00
_cell.angle_gamma   90.00
#
_symmetry.space_group_name_H-M   'P 1'
#
loop_
_entity.id
_entity.type
_entity.pdbx_description
1 polymer ?
#
loop_
_entity_poly.entity_id
_entity_poly.type
_entity_poly.pdbx_seq_one_letter_code
_entity_poly.pdbx_strand_id
1 'polypeptide(L)'
;MESIYEQVMSIFDRMENKLNDILNKNLEKVEDKEKLKEAIEKALDEVRKGRDNCKGKIRELSEKLEKCEISFDEFEREVDECVKSTLEEAKKYLGKDYTGLKTAKATFSRCTNVYKKKVYKKIAEQITCTP
;
A
#
# COMPACT_ATOMS: atom_id res chain seq x y z
N MET A 1 -5.54 18.04 -8.29
CA MET A 1 -4.29 17.40 -7.82
C MET A 1 -4.75 16.30 -6.89
N GLU A 2 -4.42 15.03 -7.12
CA GLU A 2 -4.87 13.94 -6.23
C GLU A 2 -4.29 14.14 -4.82
N SER A 3 -5.14 14.07 -3.80
CA SER A 3 -4.71 14.18 -2.40
C SER A 3 -3.83 12.98 -2.00
N ILE A 4 -3.00 13.11 -0.97
CA ILE A 4 -2.19 11.97 -0.45
C ILE A 4 -3.09 10.79 -0.12
N TYR A 5 -4.25 11.08 0.43
CA TYR A 5 -5.29 10.09 0.72
C TYR A 5 -5.64 9.26 -0.51
N GLU A 6 -6.03 9.90 -1.62
CA GLU A 6 -6.43 9.20 -2.86
C GLU A 6 -5.28 8.36 -3.42
N GLN A 7 -4.05 8.89 -3.33
CA GLN A 7 -2.88 8.19 -3.83
C GLN A 7 -2.57 6.93 -3.01
N VAL A 8 -2.65 7.03 -1.68
CA VAL A 8 -2.47 5.86 -0.80
C VAL A 8 -3.59 4.85 -0.99
N MET A 9 -4.85 5.28 -1.11
CA MET A 9 -5.97 4.37 -1.41
C MET A 9 -5.78 3.67 -2.77
N SER A 10 -5.27 4.38 -3.79
CA SER A 10 -4.99 3.78 -5.10
C SER A 10 -3.90 2.69 -5.04
N ILE A 11 -2.97 2.77 -4.08
CA ILE A 11 -1.99 1.70 -3.84
C ILE A 11 -2.74 0.47 -3.38
N PHE A 12 -3.55 0.59 -2.33
CA PHE A 12 -4.35 -0.52 -1.80
C PHE A 12 -5.28 -1.13 -2.87
N ASP A 13 -5.94 -0.32 -3.68
CA ASP A 13 -6.78 -0.82 -4.78
C ASP A 13 -5.97 -1.63 -5.80
N ARG A 14 -4.77 -1.16 -6.18
CA ARG A 14 -3.87 -1.92 -7.07
C ARG A 14 -3.40 -3.23 -6.45
N MET A 15 -3.17 -3.24 -5.15
CA MET A 15 -2.78 -4.44 -4.40
C MET A 15 -3.89 -5.49 -4.41
N GLU A 16 -5.09 -5.09 -4.01
CA GLU A 16 -6.27 -5.96 -3.99
C GLU A 16 -6.57 -6.51 -5.37
N ASN A 17 -6.60 -5.64 -6.39
CA ASN A 17 -6.82 -6.06 -7.78
C ASN A 17 -5.78 -7.08 -8.25
N LYS A 18 -4.51 -6.90 -7.88
CA LYS A 18 -3.46 -7.83 -8.28
C LYS A 18 -3.63 -9.19 -7.61
N LEU A 19 -4.00 -9.22 -6.33
CA LEU A 19 -4.26 -10.46 -5.59
C LEU A 19 -5.49 -11.19 -6.16
N ASN A 20 -6.57 -10.46 -6.43
CA ASN A 20 -7.76 -10.99 -7.10
C ASN A 20 -7.46 -11.53 -8.50
N ASP A 21 -6.61 -10.85 -9.28
CA ASP A 21 -6.16 -11.34 -10.59
C ASP A 21 -5.39 -12.66 -10.48
N ILE A 22 -4.60 -12.85 -9.42
CA ILE A 22 -3.89 -14.12 -9.18
C ILE A 22 -4.88 -15.22 -8.85
N LEU A 23 -5.84 -14.92 -7.96
CA LEU A 23 -6.89 -15.83 -7.55
C LEU A 23 -7.76 -16.27 -8.76
N ASN A 24 -8.08 -15.35 -9.66
CA ASN A 24 -8.99 -15.63 -10.77
C ASN A 24 -8.30 -16.21 -12.01
N LYS A 25 -7.04 -15.84 -12.29
CA LYS A 25 -6.37 -16.18 -13.57
C LYS A 25 -5.19 -17.15 -13.46
N ASN A 26 -4.65 -17.34 -12.25
CA ASN A 26 -3.44 -18.13 -12.03
C ASN A 26 -3.67 -19.34 -11.12
N LEU A 27 -4.81 -19.40 -10.43
CA LEU A 27 -5.16 -20.50 -9.54
C LEU A 27 -5.38 -21.81 -10.29
N GLU A 28 -5.80 -21.77 -11.56
CA GLU A 28 -5.90 -22.97 -12.40
C GLU A 28 -4.53 -23.51 -12.88
N LYS A 29 -3.47 -22.71 -12.76
CA LYS A 29 -2.13 -23.00 -13.30
C LYS A 29 -1.17 -23.55 -12.25
N VAL A 30 -1.65 -23.82 -11.04
CA VAL A 30 -0.86 -24.32 -9.91
C VAL A 30 -1.36 -25.69 -9.46
N GLU A 31 -0.42 -26.55 -9.04
CA GLU A 31 -0.73 -27.89 -8.53
C GLU A 31 -1.51 -27.83 -7.22
N ASP A 32 -1.08 -26.98 -6.28
CA ASP A 32 -1.72 -26.82 -4.97
C ASP A 32 -2.55 -25.54 -4.92
N LYS A 33 -3.79 -25.66 -5.40
CA LYS A 33 -4.76 -24.57 -5.51
C LYS A 33 -5.22 -24.05 -4.15
N GLU A 34 -5.41 -24.95 -3.18
CA GLU A 34 -5.89 -24.59 -1.84
C GLU A 34 -4.86 -23.77 -1.09
N LYS A 35 -3.59 -24.19 -1.12
CA LYS A 35 -2.50 -23.42 -0.49
C LYS A 35 -2.31 -22.04 -1.12
N LEU A 36 -2.44 -21.92 -2.45
CA LEU A 36 -2.39 -20.63 -3.11
C LEU A 36 -3.59 -19.75 -2.71
N LYS A 37 -4.79 -20.33 -2.66
CA LYS A 37 -6.00 -19.61 -2.25
C LYS A 37 -5.86 -19.07 -0.84
N GLU A 38 -5.45 -19.91 0.11
CA GLU A 38 -5.25 -19.52 1.50
C GLU A 38 -4.19 -18.41 1.64
N ALA A 39 -3.07 -18.53 0.92
CA ALA A 39 -2.03 -17.51 0.90
C ALA A 39 -2.52 -16.15 0.37
N ILE A 40 -3.30 -16.16 -0.71
CA ILE A 40 -3.88 -14.93 -1.29
C ILE A 40 -4.93 -14.34 -0.37
N GLU A 41 -5.80 -15.15 0.21
CA GLU A 41 -6.84 -14.69 1.15
C GLU A 41 -6.21 -14.04 2.38
N LYS A 42 -5.17 -14.64 2.96
CA LYS A 42 -4.42 -14.02 4.07
C LYS A 42 -3.77 -12.71 3.66
N ALA A 43 -3.14 -12.65 2.49
CA ALA A 43 -2.56 -11.41 2.00
C ALA A 43 -3.62 -10.33 1.73
N LEU A 44 -4.78 -10.69 1.17
CA LEU A 44 -5.90 -9.76 0.97
C LEU A 44 -6.41 -9.20 2.29
N ASP A 45 -6.49 -10.05 3.32
CA ASP A 45 -6.89 -9.63 4.67
C ASP A 45 -5.90 -8.61 5.26
N GLU A 46 -4.58 -8.85 5.14
CA GLU A 46 -3.57 -7.86 5.55
C GLU A 46 -3.68 -6.55 4.77
N VAL A 47 -3.91 -6.62 3.47
CA VAL A 47 -4.09 -5.43 2.62
C VAL A 47 -5.29 -4.60 3.06
N ARG A 48 -6.42 -5.25 3.36
CA ARG A 48 -7.64 -4.59 3.85
C ARG A 48 -7.45 -3.98 5.23
N LYS A 49 -6.88 -4.74 6.17
CA LYS A 49 -6.54 -4.24 7.51
C LYS A 49 -5.60 -3.05 7.45
N GLY A 50 -4.56 -3.13 6.63
CA GLY A 50 -3.61 -2.04 6.45
C GLY A 50 -4.21 -0.84 5.75
N ARG A 51 -5.13 -1.03 4.80
CA ARG A 51 -5.91 0.04 4.18
C ARG A 51 -6.69 0.82 5.23
N ASP A 52 -7.44 0.13 6.09
CA ASP A 52 -8.22 0.76 7.15
C ASP A 52 -7.32 1.47 8.18
N ASN A 53 -6.20 0.85 8.55
CA ASN A 53 -5.22 1.46 9.45
C ASN A 53 -4.61 2.73 8.86
N CYS A 54 -4.11 2.68 7.62
CA CYS A 54 -3.52 3.86 6.97
C CYS A 54 -4.56 4.93 6.69
N LYS A 55 -5.81 4.56 6.42
CA LYS A 55 -6.92 5.51 6.33
C LYS A 55 -7.13 6.27 7.64
N GLY A 56 -7.16 5.57 8.77
CA GLY A 56 -7.27 6.19 10.09
C GLY A 56 -6.06 7.08 10.41
N LYS A 57 -4.85 6.58 10.14
CA LYS A 57 -3.60 7.30 10.38
C LYS A 57 -3.48 8.56 9.53
N ILE A 58 -3.82 8.52 8.24
CA ILE A 58 -3.85 9.71 7.38
C ILE A 58 -4.79 10.76 7.92
N ARG A 59 -5.98 10.37 8.41
CA ARG A 59 -6.93 11.31 8.99
C ARG A 59 -6.35 12.00 10.23
N GLU A 60 -5.80 11.24 11.17
CA GLU A 60 -5.17 11.77 12.38
C GLU A 60 -4.00 12.71 12.04
N LEU A 61 -3.11 12.30 11.13
CA LEU A 61 -1.97 13.11 10.72
C LEU A 61 -2.42 14.37 9.97
N SER A 62 -3.52 14.32 9.21
CA SER A 62 -4.06 15.50 8.53
C SER A 62 -4.55 16.53 9.54
N GLU A 63 -5.26 16.09 10.58
CA GLU A 63 -5.71 16.97 11.68
C GLU A 63 -4.51 17.60 12.42
N LYS A 64 -3.44 16.83 12.66
CA LYS A 64 -2.19 17.33 13.26
C LYS A 64 -1.45 18.32 12.35
N LEU A 65 -1.41 18.04 11.06
CA LEU A 65 -0.78 18.90 10.06
C LEU A 65 -1.53 20.23 9.92
N GLU A 66 -2.87 20.21 9.92
CA GLU A 66 -3.71 21.41 9.92
C GLU A 66 -3.49 22.28 11.16
N LYS A 67 -3.26 21.65 12.32
CA LYS A 67 -2.92 22.34 13.57
C LYS A 67 -1.45 22.75 13.66
N CYS A 68 -0.64 22.49 12.64
CA CYS A 68 0.81 22.70 12.63
C CYS A 68 1.54 21.99 13.78
N GLU A 69 0.99 20.88 14.29
CA GLU A 69 1.59 20.07 15.36
C GLU A 69 2.69 19.14 14.82
N ILE A 70 2.63 18.81 13.52
CA ILE A 70 3.65 18.04 12.81
C ILE A 70 4.05 18.76 11.52
N SER A 71 5.27 18.50 11.08
CA SER A 71 5.71 18.93 9.76
C SER A 71 5.11 18.06 8.66
N PHE A 72 5.09 18.59 7.44
CA PHE A 72 4.73 17.78 6.28
C PHE A 72 5.65 16.57 6.09
N ASP A 73 6.95 16.72 6.34
CA ASP A 73 7.92 15.63 6.24
C ASP A 73 7.62 14.50 7.23
N GLU A 74 7.16 14.85 8.44
CA GLU A 74 6.76 13.88 9.46
C GLU A 74 5.45 13.18 9.07
N PHE A 75 4.45 13.93 8.58
CA PHE A 75 3.23 13.37 7.99
C PHE A 75 3.58 12.34 6.90
N GLU A 76 4.48 12.72 5.99
CA GLU A 76 4.95 11.90 4.88
C GLU A 76 5.58 10.59 5.35
N ARG A 77 6.50 10.67 6.32
CA ARG A 77 7.22 9.51 6.85
C ARG A 77 6.28 8.52 7.50
N GLU A 78 5.34 9.01 8.30
CA GLU A 78 4.38 8.18 9.03
C GLU A 78 3.39 7.46 8.10
N VAL A 79 3.01 8.10 6.99
CA VAL A 79 2.19 7.48 5.93
C VAL A 79 2.97 6.44 5.14
N ASP A 80 4.21 6.74 4.73
CA ASP A 80 5.08 5.78 4.03
C ASP A 80 5.33 4.53 4.89
N GLU A 81 5.58 4.72 6.18
CA GLU A 81 5.79 3.62 7.12
C GLU A 81 4.54 2.75 7.26
N CYS A 82 3.35 3.36 7.32
CA CYS A 82 2.10 2.62 7.37
C CYS A 82 1.91 1.72 6.14
N VAL A 83 2.04 2.31 4.94
CA VAL A 83 1.91 1.56 3.68
C VAL A 83 2.97 0.46 3.62
N LYS A 84 4.23 0.79 3.90
CA LYS A 84 5.34 -0.17 3.87
C LYS A 84 5.13 -1.33 4.83
N SER A 85 4.65 -1.07 6.04
CA SER A 85 4.35 -2.12 7.02
C SER A 85 3.29 -3.09 6.49
N THR A 86 2.19 -2.57 5.92
CA THR A 86 1.16 -3.42 5.31
C THR A 86 1.72 -4.24 4.15
N LEU A 87 2.55 -3.63 3.30
CA LEU A 87 3.19 -4.33 2.19
C LEU A 87 4.06 -5.49 2.67
N GLU A 88 4.85 -5.28 3.72
CA GLU A 88 5.74 -6.32 4.26
C GLU A 88 4.94 -7.45 4.93
N GLU A 89 3.88 -7.15 5.69
CA GLU A 89 3.01 -8.19 6.26
C GLU A 89 2.30 -9.00 5.19
N ALA A 90 1.66 -8.35 4.22
CA ALA A 90 0.98 -9.03 3.12
C ALA A 90 1.96 -9.92 2.32
N LYS A 91 3.21 -9.48 2.14
CA LYS A 91 4.25 -10.26 1.44
C LYS A 91 4.64 -11.55 2.16
N LYS A 92 4.54 -11.63 3.50
CA LYS A 92 4.93 -12.84 4.25
C LYS A 92 4.10 -14.05 3.84
N TYR A 93 2.81 -13.84 3.59
CA TYR A 93 1.90 -14.89 3.16
C TYR A 93 2.12 -15.34 1.71
N LEU A 94 2.78 -14.50 0.90
CA LEU A 94 2.97 -14.73 -0.52
C LEU A 94 4.27 -15.49 -0.86
N GLY A 95 5.03 -15.99 0.12
CA GLY A 95 6.12 -16.96 -0.08
C GLY A 95 7.19 -16.64 -1.15
N LYS A 96 8.05 -17.63 -1.47
CA LYS A 96 9.05 -17.56 -2.56
C LYS A 96 8.71 -18.47 -3.76
N ASP A 97 7.83 -19.45 -3.57
CA ASP A 97 7.74 -20.62 -4.45
C ASP A 97 6.71 -20.53 -5.60
N TYR A 98 5.88 -19.48 -5.66
CA TYR A 98 4.88 -19.35 -6.71
C TYR A 98 5.16 -18.18 -7.66
N THR A 99 5.25 -18.46 -8.95
CA THR A 99 5.52 -17.49 -10.04
C THR A 99 4.50 -16.34 -10.12
N GLY A 100 3.23 -16.57 -9.72
CA GLY A 100 2.23 -15.52 -9.57
C GLY A 100 2.57 -14.51 -8.46
N LEU A 101 3.20 -14.97 -7.40
CA LEU A 101 3.58 -14.18 -6.22
C LEU A 101 4.81 -13.31 -6.48
N LYS A 102 5.74 -13.73 -7.35
CA LYS A 102 6.82 -12.86 -7.87
C LYS A 102 6.27 -11.62 -8.57
N THR A 103 5.18 -11.78 -9.32
CA THR A 103 4.53 -10.66 -10.02
C THR A 103 3.80 -9.73 -9.04
N ALA A 104 3.12 -10.27 -8.02
CA ALA A 104 2.56 -9.45 -6.93
C ALA A 104 3.67 -8.70 -6.16
N LYS A 105 4.75 -9.39 -5.77
CA LYS A 105 5.90 -8.80 -5.08
C LYS A 105 6.59 -7.70 -5.89
N ALA A 106 6.75 -7.91 -7.20
CA ALA A 106 7.26 -6.90 -8.12
C ALA A 106 6.30 -5.71 -8.27
N THR A 107 4.98 -5.95 -8.30
CA THR A 107 3.96 -4.89 -8.29
C THR A 107 3.99 -4.11 -6.97
N PHE A 108 4.11 -4.77 -5.81
CA PHE A 108 4.23 -4.10 -4.51
C PHE A 108 5.48 -3.22 -4.44
N SER A 109 6.61 -3.75 -4.93
CA SER A 109 7.88 -3.01 -5.00
C SER A 109 7.83 -1.85 -6.00
N ARG A 110 7.05 -1.99 -7.09
CA ARG A 110 6.78 -0.89 -8.04
C ARG A 110 5.85 0.16 -7.45
N CYS A 111 4.82 -0.22 -6.70
CA CYS A 111 3.91 0.75 -6.06
C CYS A 111 4.66 1.63 -5.07
N THR A 112 5.57 1.06 -4.27
CA THR A 112 6.48 1.82 -3.38
C THR A 112 7.41 2.75 -4.16
N ASN A 113 7.98 2.31 -5.28
CA ASN A 113 8.86 3.15 -6.09
C ASN A 113 8.13 4.27 -6.86
N VAL A 114 6.89 4.04 -7.32
CA VAL A 114 6.05 5.04 -7.97
C VAL A 114 5.62 6.11 -6.97
N TYR A 115 5.30 5.70 -5.74
CA TYR A 115 4.98 6.60 -4.62
C TYR A 115 6.15 7.55 -4.34
N LYS A 116 7.38 7.03 -4.19
CA LYS A 116 8.58 7.86 -3.97
C LYS A 116 8.89 8.87 -5.08
N LYS A 117 8.60 8.57 -6.35
CA LYS A 117 9.04 9.39 -7.50
C LYS A 117 8.03 10.43 -7.99
N LYS A 118 6.72 10.22 -7.82
CA LYS A 118 5.69 11.09 -8.44
C LYS A 118 4.91 11.97 -7.45
N VAL A 119 4.88 11.59 -6.19
CA VAL A 119 3.95 12.13 -5.19
C VAL A 119 4.58 13.28 -4.42
N TYR A 120 5.76 13.03 -3.84
CA TYR A 120 6.40 13.95 -2.90
C TYR A 120 6.87 15.26 -3.51
N LYS A 121 7.36 15.25 -4.76
CA LYS A 121 7.85 16.46 -5.41
C LYS A 121 6.76 17.52 -5.62
N LYS A 122 5.48 17.13 -5.72
CA LYS A 122 4.37 18.06 -5.98
C LYS A 122 3.67 18.58 -4.74
N ILE A 123 3.80 17.89 -3.61
CA ILE A 123 3.09 18.26 -2.37
C ILE A 123 3.98 19.11 -1.47
N ALA A 124 5.29 18.88 -1.47
CA ALA A 124 6.28 19.78 -0.87
C ALA A 124 6.22 21.21 -1.44
N GLU A 125 5.74 21.37 -2.69
CA GLU A 125 5.55 22.68 -3.33
C GLU A 125 4.26 23.41 -2.88
N GLN A 126 3.34 22.73 -2.16
CA GLN A 126 2.03 23.29 -1.80
C GLN A 126 1.84 23.59 -0.31
N ILE A 127 2.67 23.03 0.58
CA ILE A 127 2.57 23.27 2.01
C ILE A 127 3.61 24.33 2.39
N THR A 128 3.22 25.58 2.21
CA THR A 128 3.89 26.71 2.85
C THR A 128 3.31 26.87 4.25
N CYS A 129 3.88 26.18 5.24
CA CYS A 129 3.76 26.64 6.62
C CYS A 129 4.47 27.99 6.69
N THR A 130 3.69 29.06 6.63
CA THR A 130 4.20 30.41 6.90
C THR A 130 3.98 30.62 8.40
N PRO A 131 5.05 30.92 9.19
CA PRO A 131 4.93 31.14 10.62
C PRO A 131 4.03 32.33 10.97
#